data_AF-A0A8H7HJW3-F1
#
_entry.id   AF-A0A8H7HJW3-F1
#
_cell.length_a   1.000
_cell.length_b   1.000
_cell.length_c   1.000
_cell.angle_alpha   90.00
_cell.angle_beta   90.00
_cell.angle_gamma   90.00
#
_symmetry.space_group_name_H-M   'P 1'
#
loop_
_entity.id
_entity.type
_entity.pdbx_description
1 polymer ?
#
loop_
_entity_poly.entity_id
_entity_poly.type
_entity_poly.pdbx_seq_one_letter_code
_entity_poly.pdbx_strand_id
1 'polypeptide(L)'
;MMILNLLCVSLTATLALTSAIANPLPSGADQINAELEARGDWHYPKTHRVIVGAGGKFRYDPEYVSAKIGDYIKFEFHPKNHTVTESSFSQPCNRIDGGFRTGFVPVPPGTKHFPTKVFKVADDKPHWFYCGQTGHCADGMVFAMKVNPPHKGNTFHKFRETAKSSGK
;
A
#
# COMPACT_ATOMS: atom_id res chain seq x y z
N MET A 1 -85.15 14.07 -12.83
CA MET A 1 -85.80 13.11 -11.93
C MET A 1 -84.70 12.43 -11.12
N MET A 2 -84.86 12.37 -9.79
CA MET A 2 -84.04 11.65 -8.80
C MET A 2 -82.67 12.29 -8.45
N ILE A 3 -82.46 12.90 -7.28
CA ILE A 3 -82.53 12.45 -5.86
C ILE A 3 -81.18 11.86 -5.37
N LEU A 4 -80.70 12.41 -4.24
CA LEU A 4 -79.72 11.88 -3.26
C LEU A 4 -78.23 11.82 -3.69
N ASN A 5 -77.22 12.07 -2.85
CA ASN A 5 -77.09 11.92 -1.40
C ASN A 5 -76.16 12.99 -0.82
N LEU A 6 -76.57 13.57 0.31
CA LEU A 6 -75.75 14.40 1.19
C LEU A 6 -74.94 13.46 2.12
N LEU A 7 -73.61 13.51 2.05
CA LEU A 7 -72.73 12.97 3.08
C LEU A 7 -71.72 14.05 3.46
N CYS A 8 -71.90 14.59 4.66
CA CYS A 8 -70.99 15.52 5.31
C CYS A 8 -69.81 14.70 5.86
N VAL A 9 -68.62 14.89 5.31
CA VAL A 9 -67.37 14.35 5.86
C VAL A 9 -66.64 15.51 6.53
N SER A 10 -66.63 15.52 7.85
CA SER A 10 -65.88 16.47 8.66
C SER A 10 -64.38 16.20 8.52
N LEU A 11 -63.66 17.17 7.93
CA LEU A 11 -62.21 17.14 7.83
C LEU A 11 -61.60 17.69 9.13
N THR A 12 -61.22 16.81 10.05
CA THR A 12 -60.41 17.21 11.21
C THR A 12 -58.94 17.30 10.79
N ALA A 13 -58.45 18.52 10.60
CA ALA A 13 -57.03 18.77 10.37
C ALA A 13 -56.27 18.67 11.71
N THR A 14 -55.57 17.56 11.94
CA THR A 14 -54.60 17.44 13.03
C THR A 14 -53.29 18.11 12.62
N LEU A 15 -52.96 19.27 13.22
CA LEU A 15 -51.63 19.85 13.12
C LEU A 15 -50.65 18.98 13.93
N ALA A 16 -49.79 18.24 13.24
CA ALA A 16 -48.62 17.65 13.87
C ALA A 16 -47.64 18.78 14.22
N LEU A 17 -47.50 19.06 15.51
CA LEU A 17 -46.43 19.91 16.03
C LEU A 17 -45.10 19.16 15.87
N THR A 18 -44.42 19.35 14.74
CA THR A 18 -43.02 18.97 14.63
C THR A 18 -42.23 19.90 15.53
N SER A 19 -41.69 19.39 16.63
CA SER A 19 -40.68 20.09 17.40
C SER A 19 -39.52 20.44 16.47
N ALA A 20 -39.30 21.74 16.25
CA ALA A 20 -38.09 22.22 15.62
C ALA A 20 -36.94 21.97 16.60
N ILE A 21 -36.28 20.82 16.46
CA ILE A 21 -35.02 20.56 17.15
C ILE A 21 -34.01 21.51 16.49
N ALA A 22 -33.62 22.56 17.20
CA ALA A 22 -32.51 23.40 16.76
C ALA A 22 -31.25 22.53 16.82
N ASN A 23 -30.83 21.98 15.68
CA ASN A 23 -29.55 21.31 15.58
C ASN A 23 -28.49 22.36 15.93
N PRO A 24 -27.61 22.10 16.93
CA PRO A 24 -26.53 23.02 17.23
C PRO A 24 -25.71 23.26 15.96
N LEU A 25 -25.48 24.54 15.63
CA LEU A 25 -24.57 24.90 14.55
C LEU A 25 -23.22 24.26 14.85
N PRO A 26 -22.71 23.36 13.99
CA PRO A 26 -21.41 22.77 14.20
C PRO A 26 -20.38 23.89 14.31
N SER A 27 -19.45 23.77 15.25
CA SER A 27 -18.38 24.75 15.39
C SER A 27 -17.59 24.83 14.09
N GLY A 28 -16.89 25.94 13.85
CA GLY A 28 -16.03 26.06 12.66
C GLY A 28 -15.03 24.89 12.57
N ALA A 29 -14.57 24.35 13.70
CA ALA A 29 -13.70 23.17 13.75
C ALA A 29 -14.42 21.88 13.30
N ASP A 30 -15.69 21.69 13.66
CA ASP A 30 -16.47 20.52 13.23
C ASP A 30 -16.78 20.56 11.73
N GLN A 31 -16.99 21.75 11.17
CA GLN A 31 -17.14 21.93 9.72
C GLN A 31 -15.82 21.68 8.98
N ILE A 32 -14.69 22.16 9.51
CA ILE A 32 -13.36 21.89 8.94
C ILE A 32 -13.04 20.39 8.96
N ASN A 33 -13.38 19.69 10.05
CA ASN A 33 -13.17 18.25 10.21
C ASN A 33 -14.07 17.43 9.27
N ALA A 34 -15.35 17.79 9.14
CA ALA A 34 -16.26 17.12 8.20
C ALA A 34 -15.82 17.32 6.74
N GLU A 35 -15.28 18.49 6.39
CA GLU A 35 -14.73 18.75 5.07
C GLU A 35 -13.37 18.06 4.84
N LEU A 36 -12.59 17.80 5.92
CA LEU A 36 -11.32 17.02 5.98
C LEU A 36 -11.53 15.53 5.75
N GLU A 37 -12.58 14.99 6.35
CA GLU A 37 -13.02 13.60 6.16
C GLU A 37 -13.67 13.42 4.78
N ALA A 38 -14.45 14.40 4.31
CA ALA A 38 -15.05 14.38 2.97
C ALA A 38 -14.03 14.51 1.83
N ARG A 39 -12.85 15.12 2.08
CA ARG A 39 -11.74 15.17 1.10
C ARG A 39 -10.84 13.93 1.10
N GLY A 40 -11.04 12.97 2.02
CA GLY A 40 -10.39 11.65 2.00
C GLY A 40 -8.85 11.68 2.06
N ASP A 41 -8.26 12.80 2.49
CA ASP A 41 -6.83 13.11 2.32
C ASP A 41 -5.98 12.74 3.55
N TRP A 42 -6.60 12.20 4.60
CA TRP A 42 -5.89 11.61 5.74
C TRP A 42 -5.44 10.19 5.42
N HIS A 43 -4.17 10.06 5.03
CA HIS A 43 -3.54 8.76 4.84
C HIS A 43 -2.98 8.21 6.16
N TYR A 44 -3.67 7.23 6.76
CA TYR A 44 -3.11 6.48 7.88
C TYR A 44 -1.99 5.54 7.41
N PRO A 45 -0.79 5.57 8.03
CA PRO A 45 0.33 4.70 7.65
C PRO A 45 -0.03 3.22 7.61
N LYS A 46 0.20 2.57 6.47
CA LYS A 46 0.02 1.12 6.31
C LYS A 46 1.37 0.42 6.29
N THR A 47 1.40 -0.81 6.80
CA THR A 47 2.57 -1.69 6.70
C THR A 47 2.32 -2.78 5.66
N HIS A 48 3.12 -2.79 4.61
CA HIS A 48 3.12 -3.81 3.56
C HIS A 48 4.13 -4.89 3.92
N ARG A 49 3.67 -6.13 4.13
CA ARG A 49 4.55 -7.26 4.43
C ARG A 49 5.11 -7.86 3.14
N VAL A 50 6.43 -8.07 3.09
CA VAL A 50 7.13 -8.72 1.98
C VAL A 50 7.97 -9.86 2.54
N ILE A 51 7.71 -11.08 2.08
CA ILE A 51 8.44 -12.27 2.47
C ILE A 51 9.69 -12.40 1.59
N VAL A 52 10.86 -12.61 2.19
CA VAL A 52 12.13 -12.74 1.49
C VAL A 52 12.60 -14.19 1.59
N GLY A 53 12.60 -14.92 0.47
CA GLY A 53 13.26 -16.23 0.41
C GLY A 53 12.42 -17.44 0.83
N ALA A 54 11.11 -17.30 1.02
CA ALA A 54 10.26 -18.38 1.53
C ALA A 54 10.27 -19.65 0.66
N GLY A 55 10.15 -20.81 1.31
CA GLY A 55 10.19 -22.11 0.64
C GLY A 55 11.51 -22.41 -0.07
N GLY A 56 12.59 -21.69 0.28
CA GLY A 56 13.89 -21.81 -0.36
C GLY A 56 13.99 -21.19 -1.76
N LYS A 57 12.97 -20.43 -2.18
CA LYS A 57 12.91 -19.73 -3.47
C LYS A 57 13.73 -18.44 -3.44
N PHE A 58 14.32 -18.04 -4.57
CA PHE A 58 15.01 -16.75 -4.71
C PHE A 58 14.02 -15.66 -5.13
N ARG A 59 13.11 -15.30 -4.21
CA ARG A 59 11.99 -14.42 -4.53
C ARG A 59 11.60 -13.53 -3.35
N TYR A 60 11.15 -12.32 -3.66
CA TYR A 60 10.36 -11.47 -2.79
C TYR A 60 8.88 -11.72 -3.04
N ASP A 61 8.07 -11.86 -1.98
CA ASP A 61 6.65 -12.14 -2.10
C ASP A 61 5.80 -11.20 -1.22
N PRO A 62 5.00 -10.28 -1.80
CA PRO A 62 4.87 -10.04 -3.25
C PRO A 62 6.15 -9.44 -3.86
N GLU A 63 6.29 -9.57 -5.18
CA GLU A 63 7.41 -9.02 -5.95
C GLU A 63 7.38 -7.50 -6.09
N TYR A 64 6.22 -6.89 -5.85
CA TYR A 64 6.09 -5.44 -5.82
C TYR A 64 4.92 -5.03 -4.93
N VAL A 65 5.00 -3.81 -4.41
CA VAL A 65 3.92 -3.19 -3.62
C VAL A 65 3.62 -1.79 -4.14
N SER A 66 2.36 -1.40 -4.03
CA SER A 66 1.95 -0.01 -4.18
C SER A 66 1.76 0.59 -2.80
N ALA A 67 2.68 1.43 -2.37
CA ALA A 67 2.72 2.03 -1.04
C ALA A 67 2.78 3.55 -1.16
N LYS A 68 2.07 4.28 -0.30
CA LYS A 68 2.03 5.77 -0.28
C LYS A 68 3.11 6.34 0.64
N ILE A 69 3.43 7.63 0.48
CA ILE A 69 4.29 8.36 1.42
C ILE A 69 3.77 8.16 2.84
N GLY A 70 4.67 7.81 3.76
CA GLY A 70 4.34 7.49 5.15
C GLY A 70 4.06 6.02 5.42
N ASP A 71 3.83 5.18 4.40
CA ASP A 71 3.75 3.73 4.57
C ASP A 71 5.10 3.11 4.96
N TYR A 72 5.04 1.85 5.39
CA TYR A 72 6.19 1.02 5.70
C TYR A 72 6.18 -0.25 4.86
N ILE A 73 7.35 -0.69 4.41
CA ILE A 73 7.54 -2.03 3.84
C ILE A 73 8.32 -2.85 4.86
N LYS A 74 7.69 -3.89 5.40
CA LYS A 74 8.29 -4.82 6.36
C LYS A 74 8.73 -6.07 5.64
N PHE A 75 10.04 -6.19 5.44
CA PHE A 75 10.68 -7.38 4.88
C PHE A 75 10.87 -8.42 5.98
N GLU A 76 10.30 -9.61 5.80
CA GLU A 76 10.43 -10.76 6.70
C GLU A 76 11.30 -11.83 6.04
N PHE A 77 12.44 -12.14 6.66
CA PHE A 77 13.45 -13.00 6.06
C PHE A 77 13.27 -14.47 6.45
N HIS A 78 13.21 -15.33 5.45
CA HIS A 78 13.07 -16.78 5.59
C HIS A 78 14.43 -17.48 5.44
N PRO A 79 14.53 -18.79 5.72
CA PRO A 79 15.80 -19.52 5.76
C PRO A 79 16.67 -19.35 4.51
N LYS A 80 17.98 -19.54 4.67
CA LYS A 80 19.09 -19.19 3.75
C LYS A 80 19.59 -17.76 4.01
N ASN A 81 20.32 -17.18 3.05
CA ASN A 81 20.94 -15.87 3.17
C ASN A 81 20.43 -14.95 2.05
N HIS A 82 19.87 -13.82 2.44
CA HIS A 82 19.26 -12.86 1.52
C HIS A 82 19.59 -11.44 1.94
N THR A 83 19.42 -10.49 1.01
CA THR A 83 19.46 -9.06 1.30
C THR A 83 18.20 -8.39 0.77
N VAL A 84 17.96 -7.17 1.19
CA VAL A 84 17.20 -6.16 0.44
C VAL A 84 18.16 -5.01 0.24
N THR A 85 18.50 -4.72 -1.01
CA THR A 85 19.46 -3.69 -1.37
C THR A 85 18.87 -2.83 -2.46
N GLU A 86 18.80 -1.53 -2.22
CA GLU A 86 18.27 -0.59 -3.19
C GLU A 86 19.23 -0.42 -4.38
N SER A 87 18.65 -0.36 -5.58
CA SER A 87 19.32 -0.19 -6.85
C SER A 87 18.59 0.83 -7.72
N SER A 88 19.15 1.13 -8.89
CA SER A 88 18.47 1.91 -9.92
C SER A 88 17.73 0.97 -10.88
N PHE A 89 16.69 1.50 -11.55
CA PHE A 89 15.98 0.73 -12.57
C PHE A 89 16.90 0.23 -13.69
N SER A 90 17.89 1.03 -14.09
CA SER A 90 18.82 0.70 -15.18
C SER A 90 19.94 -0.25 -14.77
N GLN A 91 20.26 -0.33 -13.48
CA GLN A 91 21.32 -1.20 -12.94
C GLN A 91 20.78 -2.04 -11.78
N PRO A 92 19.84 -2.97 -12.04
CA PRO A 92 19.11 -3.73 -11.02
C PRO A 92 19.98 -4.44 -9.99
N CYS A 93 21.13 -4.99 -10.43
CA CYS A 93 22.03 -5.78 -9.58
C CYS A 93 23.20 -4.98 -8.99
N ASN A 94 23.17 -3.65 -9.10
CA ASN A 94 24.17 -2.76 -8.51
C ASN A 94 23.50 -1.86 -7.48
N ARG A 95 24.09 -1.80 -6.29
CA ARG A 95 23.64 -0.87 -5.25
C ARG A 95 23.79 0.57 -5.74
N ILE A 96 22.85 1.42 -5.34
CA ILE A 96 23.05 2.87 -5.36
C ILE A 96 23.75 3.33 -4.08
N ASP A 97 24.49 4.43 -4.17
CA ASP A 97 25.10 5.06 -3.01
C ASP A 97 24.04 5.76 -2.16
N GLY A 98 24.13 5.62 -0.83
CA GLY A 98 23.16 6.19 0.11
C GLY A 98 21.78 5.51 0.13
N GLY A 99 21.53 4.50 -0.71
CA GLY A 99 20.26 3.76 -0.73
C GLY A 99 20.04 2.87 0.49
N PHE A 100 18.83 2.36 0.64
CA PHE A 100 18.45 1.42 1.70
C PHE A 100 19.11 0.06 1.53
N ARG A 101 19.71 -0.45 2.62
CA ARG A 101 20.45 -1.72 2.59
C ARG A 101 20.31 -2.44 3.92
N THR A 102 19.94 -3.72 3.86
CA THR A 102 19.85 -4.56 5.06
C THR A 102 21.16 -5.23 5.43
N GLY A 103 22.10 -5.30 4.49
CA GLY A 103 23.17 -6.30 4.53
C GLY A 103 22.64 -7.72 4.34
N PHE A 104 23.52 -8.70 4.50
CA PHE A 104 23.16 -10.12 4.53
C PHE A 104 22.42 -10.46 5.81
N VAL A 105 21.27 -11.10 5.67
CA VAL A 105 20.42 -11.57 6.78
C VAL A 105 20.35 -13.10 6.69
N PRO A 106 21.30 -13.83 7.29
CA PRO A 106 21.26 -15.29 7.33
C PRO A 106 20.19 -15.76 8.32
N VAL A 107 19.37 -16.71 7.88
CA VAL A 107 18.31 -17.32 8.69
C VAL A 107 18.48 -18.84 8.70
N PRO A 108 18.64 -19.47 9.88
CA PRO A 108 18.75 -20.93 10.00
C PRO A 108 17.46 -21.66 9.60
N PRO A 109 17.56 -22.90 9.07
CA PRO A 109 16.41 -23.79 8.94
C PRO A 109 15.69 -23.98 10.29
N GLY A 110 14.36 -24.14 10.26
CA GLY A 110 13.56 -24.38 11.47
C GLY A 110 13.22 -23.15 12.31
N THR A 111 13.69 -21.96 11.93
CA THR A 111 13.35 -20.67 12.57
C THR A 111 11.83 -20.48 12.67
N LYS A 112 11.35 -20.13 13.88
CA LYS A 112 9.93 -19.85 14.16
C LYS A 112 9.60 -18.36 14.20
N HIS A 113 10.58 -17.52 14.54
CA HIS A 113 10.46 -16.07 14.60
C HIS A 113 11.42 -15.46 13.58
N PHE A 114 10.87 -15.05 12.45
CA PHE A 114 11.67 -14.55 11.33
C PHE A 114 12.17 -13.12 11.60
N PRO A 115 13.45 -12.82 11.31
CA PRO A 115 13.96 -11.46 11.43
C PRO A 115 13.29 -10.56 10.40
N THR A 116 13.08 -9.29 10.79
CA THR A 116 12.45 -8.31 9.91
C THR A 116 13.26 -7.03 9.79
N LYS A 117 13.17 -6.38 8.63
CA LYS A 117 13.74 -5.05 8.36
C LYS A 117 12.67 -4.17 7.73
N VAL A 118 12.69 -2.88 8.04
CA VAL A 118 11.64 -1.95 7.62
C VAL A 118 12.24 -0.86 6.75
N PHE A 119 11.62 -0.63 5.61
CA PHE A 119 11.83 0.54 4.77
C PHE A 119 10.65 1.50 4.96
N LYS A 120 10.93 2.77 5.24
CA LYS A 120 9.90 3.82 5.35
C LYS A 120 9.77 4.51 3.99
N VAL A 121 8.55 4.61 3.49
CA VAL A 121 8.26 5.30 2.22
C VAL A 121 8.32 6.81 2.46
N ALA A 122 9.40 7.44 2.01
CA ALA A 122 9.66 8.86 2.23
C ALA A 122 9.24 9.75 1.07
N ASP A 123 9.13 9.20 -0.15
CA ASP A 123 8.68 9.89 -1.34
C ASP A 123 7.80 8.97 -2.21
N ASP A 124 7.24 9.50 -3.29
CA ASP A 124 6.34 8.80 -4.21
C ASP A 124 7.06 8.19 -5.43
N LYS A 125 8.39 8.23 -5.46
CA LYS A 125 9.18 7.71 -6.58
C LYS A 125 9.16 6.18 -6.56
N PRO A 126 9.39 5.52 -7.72
CA PRO A 126 9.66 4.10 -7.71
C PRO A 126 10.99 3.80 -7.01
N HIS A 127 10.96 2.90 -6.04
CA HIS A 127 12.15 2.33 -5.43
C HIS A 127 12.34 0.89 -5.93
N TRP A 128 13.58 0.57 -6.28
CA TRP A 128 13.94 -0.70 -6.89
C TRP A 128 14.93 -1.41 -5.98
N PHE A 129 14.71 -2.70 -5.75
CA PHE A 129 15.52 -3.48 -4.83
C PHE A 129 15.90 -4.81 -5.45
N TYR A 130 17.02 -5.35 -4.99
CA TYR A 130 17.51 -6.66 -5.37
C TYR A 130 18.12 -7.42 -4.19
N CYS A 131 18.25 -8.73 -4.36
CA CYS A 131 19.00 -9.58 -3.43
C CYS A 131 20.45 -9.67 -3.90
N GLY A 132 21.38 -9.20 -3.06
CA GLY A 132 22.81 -9.16 -3.33
C GLY A 132 23.56 -10.48 -3.07
N GLN A 133 22.84 -11.56 -2.75
CA GLN A 133 23.42 -12.90 -2.72
C GLN A 133 23.79 -13.32 -4.15
N THR A 134 24.97 -13.91 -4.31
CA THR A 134 25.49 -14.37 -5.60
C THR A 134 24.46 -15.22 -6.36
N GLY A 135 24.26 -14.91 -7.64
CA GLY A 135 23.28 -15.57 -8.51
C GLY A 135 21.85 -15.06 -8.35
N HIS A 136 21.40 -14.69 -7.15
CA HIS A 136 19.98 -14.41 -6.91
C HIS A 136 19.43 -13.26 -7.77
N CYS A 137 20.13 -12.13 -7.89
CA CYS A 137 19.67 -11.03 -8.73
C CYS A 137 19.64 -11.39 -10.22
N ALA A 138 20.66 -12.11 -10.70
CA ALA A 138 20.73 -12.61 -12.07
C ALA A 138 19.70 -13.72 -12.35
N ASP A 139 19.17 -14.37 -11.31
CA ASP A 139 18.02 -15.28 -11.43
C ASP A 139 16.67 -14.54 -11.37
N GLY A 140 16.70 -13.20 -11.22
CA GLY A 140 15.52 -12.35 -11.20
C GLY A 140 14.95 -12.07 -9.81
N MET A 141 15.71 -12.28 -8.73
CA MET A 141 15.30 -11.93 -7.36
C MET A 141 15.38 -10.41 -7.15
N VAL A 142 14.33 -9.72 -7.63
CA VAL A 142 14.16 -8.27 -7.54
C VAL A 142 12.79 -7.90 -6.99
N PHE A 143 12.70 -6.71 -6.39
CA PHE A 143 11.49 -6.16 -5.80
C PHE A 143 11.30 -4.70 -6.22
N ALA A 144 10.05 -4.26 -6.34
CA ALA A 144 9.73 -2.87 -6.63
C ALA A 144 8.69 -2.30 -5.67
N MET A 145 8.91 -1.08 -5.19
CA MET A 145 7.85 -0.28 -4.60
C MET A 145 7.56 0.90 -5.53
N LYS A 146 6.28 1.17 -5.79
CA LYS A 146 5.89 2.41 -6.46
C LYS A 146 4.48 2.84 -6.11
N VAL A 147 4.27 4.13 -5.85
CA VAL A 147 2.95 4.75 -5.94
C VAL A 147 2.48 4.72 -7.40
N ASN A 148 1.45 3.93 -7.72
CA ASN A 148 0.87 3.78 -9.07
C ASN A 148 1.86 3.22 -10.12
N PRO A 149 1.99 1.88 -10.28
CA PRO A 149 2.90 1.26 -11.26
C PRO A 149 2.68 1.82 -12.67
N PRO A 150 3.74 2.22 -13.42
CA PRO A 150 3.55 2.74 -14.76
C PRO A 150 3.18 1.56 -15.67
N HIS A 151 2.08 1.67 -16.40
CA HIS A 151 1.65 0.61 -17.33
C HIS A 151 2.55 0.50 -18.58
N LYS A 152 3.47 1.44 -18.78
CA LYS A 152 4.46 1.50 -19.87
C LYS A 152 5.79 2.08 -19.37
N GLY A 153 6.90 1.78 -20.02
CA GLY A 153 8.23 2.26 -19.62
C GLY A 153 8.85 1.40 -18.51
N ASN A 154 9.07 2.00 -17.33
CA ASN A 154 9.78 1.37 -16.21
C ASN A 154 8.90 0.36 -15.44
N THR A 155 8.50 -0.73 -16.10
CA THR A 155 7.67 -1.78 -15.50
C THR A 155 8.50 -2.76 -14.67
N PHE A 156 7.88 -3.41 -13.69
CA PHE A 156 8.54 -4.49 -12.93
C PHE A 156 9.06 -5.61 -13.82
N HIS A 157 8.28 -6.00 -14.85
CA HIS A 157 8.72 -6.99 -15.83
C HIS A 157 10.04 -6.58 -16.48
N LYS A 158 10.15 -5.34 -16.97
CA LYS A 158 11.39 -4.86 -17.60
C LYS A 158 12.55 -4.79 -16.62
N PHE A 159 12.30 -4.40 -15.37
CA PHE A 159 13.30 -4.42 -14.31
C PHE A 159 13.88 -5.83 -14.09
N ARG A 160 13.00 -6.82 -13.93
CA ARG A 160 13.39 -8.23 -13.73
C ARG A 160 14.15 -8.82 -14.91
N GLU A 161 13.73 -8.53 -16.14
CA GLU A 161 14.44 -9.01 -17.34
C GLU A 161 15.82 -8.34 -17.51
N THR A 162 15.96 -7.07 -17.09
CA THR A 162 17.26 -6.39 -17.04
C THR A 162 18.16 -7.02 -15.98
N ALA A 163 17.60 -7.41 -14.82
CA ALA A 163 18.33 -8.11 -13.76
C ALA A 163 18.89 -9.44 -14.24
N LYS A 164 18.06 -10.24 -14.91
CA LYS A 164 18.49 -11.52 -15.49
C LYS A 164 19.56 -11.39 -16.57
N SER A 165 19.63 -10.23 -17.21
CA SER A 165 20.66 -9.92 -18.22
C SER A 165 21.94 -9.36 -17.61
N SER A 166 21.95 -9.00 -16.33
CA SER A 166 23.10 -8.39 -15.64
C SER A 166 24.18 -9.39 -15.20
N GLY A 167 23.90 -10.70 -15.30
CA GLY A 167 24.82 -11.80 -14.98
C GLY A 167 25.47 -12.47 -16.21
N LYS A 168 25.44 -11.81 -17.36
CA LYS A 168 26.13 -12.24 -18.59
C LYS A 168 27.36 -11.38 -18.85
#